data_AF-A0A9E1EL77-F1
#
_entry.id   AF-A0A9E1EL77-F1
#
_cell.length_a   1.000
_cell.length_b   1.000
_cell.length_c   1.000
_cell.angle_alpha   90.00
_cell.angle_beta   90.00
_cell.angle_gamma   90.00
#
_symmetry.space_group_name_H-M   'P 1'
#
loop_
_entity.id
_entity.type
_entity.pdbx_description
1 polymer ?
#
loop_
_entity_poly.entity_id
_entity_poly.type
_entity_poly.pdbx_seq_one_letter_code
_entity_poly.pdbx_strand_id
1 'polypeptide(L)'
;MMKLLRKQMLLCSILFLVFTLSACSAIGQTDENNLTDSATSAEKTVSVVRGTITPTVSTQTTIVPAVPFIISSPENGIFNTAVELEEKITAGQIIGTVNGKELKSPVDGTITSIAPSNESVPSNYPVAIVHYTGFALNVEADNFLSTLPEYAELKAKFQVYDGVGPTDMIAVVSPAADENAFTGIVPQEGILQCLISQTVDVKSGQSATVVITATTRNDVLILPLSVIAGRQGTGLVTVITPNGERVETKVTLGV
;
A
#
# COMPACT_ATOMS: atom_id res chain seq x y z
N MET A 1 4.70 -72.27 -32.78
CA MET A 1 5.94 -72.70 -33.46
C MET A 1 6.78 -71.46 -33.74
N MET A 2 7.43 -70.99 -32.68
CA MET A 2 8.57 -70.08 -32.70
C MET A 2 9.75 -70.88 -33.30
N LYS A 3 10.74 -70.20 -33.92
CA LYS A 3 12.03 -70.73 -34.41
C LYS A 3 12.14 -71.07 -35.91
N LEU A 4 11.98 -70.06 -36.77
CA LEU A 4 12.71 -69.83 -38.04
C LEU A 4 12.02 -68.58 -38.61
N LEU A 5 12.54 -67.36 -38.60
CA LEU A 5 13.86 -66.98 -39.04
C LEU A 5 14.16 -65.58 -38.45
N ARG A 6 14.29 -65.52 -37.11
CA ARG A 6 15.03 -64.47 -36.36
C ARG A 6 16.48 -64.27 -36.86
N LYS A 7 16.92 -64.99 -37.90
CA LYS A 7 18.17 -64.85 -38.65
C LYS A 7 18.09 -63.85 -39.81
N GLN A 8 16.91 -63.53 -40.34
CA GLN A 8 16.76 -62.62 -41.50
C GLN A 8 16.71 -61.14 -41.10
N MET A 9 16.30 -60.85 -39.86
CA MET A 9 16.21 -59.49 -39.30
C MET A 9 17.51 -58.99 -38.67
N LEU A 10 18.51 -59.87 -38.45
CA LEU A 10 19.81 -59.50 -37.89
C LEU A 10 20.89 -59.24 -38.96
N LEU A 11 20.71 -59.76 -40.18
CA LEU A 11 21.66 -59.57 -41.29
C LEU A 11 21.48 -58.24 -42.05
N CYS A 12 20.29 -57.64 -42.05
CA CYS A 12 20.07 -56.34 -42.72
C CYS A 12 20.57 -55.13 -41.90
N SER A 13 20.72 -55.29 -40.57
CA SER A 13 21.12 -54.19 -39.69
C SER A 13 22.64 -54.02 -39.53
N ILE A 14 23.46 -54.90 -40.11
CA ILE A 14 24.93 -54.87 -40.01
C ILE A 14 25.58 -54.41 -41.34
N LEU A 15 24.86 -54.43 -42.47
CA LEU A 15 25.42 -54.08 -43.78
C LEU A 15 25.39 -52.59 -44.13
N PHE A 16 24.70 -51.75 -43.35
CA PHE A 16 24.66 -50.29 -43.57
C PHE A 16 25.50 -49.47 -42.57
N LEU A 17 26.29 -50.13 -41.71
CA LEU A 17 27.15 -49.47 -40.72
C LEU A 17 28.59 -49.21 -41.22
N VAL A 18 28.95 -49.53 -42.47
CA VAL A 18 30.35 -49.42 -42.92
C VAL A 18 30.46 -48.88 -44.35
N PHE A 19 30.14 -47.60 -44.51
CA PHE A 19 30.75 -46.69 -45.51
C PHE A 19 30.58 -45.26 -44.97
N THR A 20 31.14 -44.97 -43.80
CA THR A 20 32.41 -44.25 -43.65
C THR A 20 32.62 -43.07 -44.60
N LEU A 21 32.58 -41.87 -43.99
CA LEU A 21 33.50 -40.76 -44.16
C LEU A 21 33.80 -40.28 -45.59
N SER A 22 33.21 -39.15 -45.97
CA SER A 22 33.97 -38.09 -46.62
C SER A 22 33.54 -36.74 -46.07
N ALA A 23 34.54 -35.96 -45.66
CA ALA A 23 34.42 -34.68 -45.01
C ALA A 23 34.01 -33.55 -45.98
N CYS A 24 33.53 -32.47 -45.37
CA CYS A 24 33.11 -31.19 -45.91
C CYS A 24 33.90 -30.63 -47.10
N SER A 25 33.19 -29.93 -47.99
CA SER A 25 33.63 -28.61 -48.48
C SER A 25 32.43 -27.76 -48.89
N ALA A 26 32.57 -26.47 -48.57
CA ALA A 26 31.56 -25.43 -48.53
C ALA A 26 30.79 -25.19 -49.84
N ILE A 27 29.51 -24.86 -49.70
CA ILE A 27 28.77 -24.04 -50.67
C ILE A 27 27.81 -23.17 -49.87
N GLY A 28 27.95 -21.85 -50.04
CA GLY A 28 27.06 -20.87 -49.46
C GLY A 28 25.67 -21.02 -50.05
N GLN A 29 24.67 -21.10 -49.19
CA GLN A 29 23.31 -20.77 -49.54
C GLN A 29 22.83 -19.73 -48.54
N THR A 30 22.50 -18.58 -49.10
CA THR A 30 21.78 -17.48 -48.51
C THR A 30 20.46 -18.02 -47.98
N ASP A 31 20.32 -18.11 -46.66
CA ASP A 31 19.02 -18.31 -46.02
C ASP A 31 18.25 -16.99 -46.14
N GLU A 32 17.49 -16.84 -47.23
CA GLU A 32 16.31 -15.95 -47.22
C GLU A 32 15.23 -16.60 -46.35
N ASN A 33 15.38 -16.48 -45.03
CA ASN A 33 14.23 -16.59 -44.14
C ASN A 33 13.53 -15.23 -44.13
N ASN A 34 12.62 -15.08 -45.08
CA ASN A 34 11.69 -13.98 -45.17
C ASN A 34 10.64 -14.11 -44.05
N LEU A 35 11.06 -13.80 -42.81
CA LEU A 35 10.17 -13.58 -41.68
C LEU A 35 9.68 -12.13 -41.72
N THR A 36 8.86 -11.78 -42.70
CA THR A 36 7.95 -10.64 -42.57
C THR A 36 6.69 -11.10 -41.86
N ASP A 37 6.79 -11.31 -40.55
CA ASP A 37 5.62 -11.20 -39.68
C ASP A 37 5.58 -9.75 -39.18
N SER A 38 5.25 -8.83 -40.11
CA SER A 38 4.86 -7.47 -39.75
C SER A 38 3.41 -7.50 -39.30
N ALA A 39 3.15 -8.13 -38.15
CA ALA A 39 2.04 -7.72 -37.32
C ALA A 39 2.38 -6.31 -36.81
N THR A 40 2.03 -5.29 -37.59
CA THR A 40 1.98 -3.91 -37.12
C THR A 40 0.91 -3.88 -36.01
N SER A 41 1.33 -4.18 -34.78
CA SER A 41 0.53 -3.87 -33.61
C SER A 41 0.35 -2.35 -33.64
N ALA A 42 -0.85 -1.90 -33.98
CA ALA A 42 -1.19 -0.50 -33.89
C ALA A 42 -1.02 -0.09 -32.43
N GLU A 43 0.09 0.62 -32.13
CA GLU A 43 0.38 1.12 -30.80
C GLU A 43 -0.80 1.97 -30.33
N LYS A 44 -1.46 1.54 -29.26
CA LYS A 44 -2.55 2.32 -28.66
C LYS A 44 -1.96 3.46 -27.87
N THR A 45 -2.30 4.67 -28.26
CA THR A 45 -1.92 5.89 -27.54
C THR A 45 -3.06 6.31 -26.63
N VAL A 46 -2.73 6.99 -25.53
CA VAL A 46 -3.70 7.55 -24.59
C VAL A 46 -3.39 9.02 -24.38
N SER A 47 -4.44 9.83 -24.26
CA SER A 47 -4.28 11.23 -23.86
C SER A 47 -4.20 11.32 -22.34
N VAL A 48 -3.22 12.07 -21.85
CA VAL A 48 -3.07 12.35 -20.42
C VAL A 48 -4.05 13.46 -20.05
N VAL A 49 -4.84 13.24 -19.01
CA VAL A 49 -5.78 14.23 -18.47
C VAL A 49 -5.37 14.64 -17.08
N ARG A 50 -5.65 15.90 -16.71
CA ARG A 50 -5.54 16.35 -15.32
C ARG A 50 -6.82 15.97 -14.59
N GLY A 51 -6.68 15.49 -13.37
CA GLY A 51 -7.83 15.14 -12.54
C GLY A 51 -7.45 15.04 -11.07
N THR A 52 -8.28 14.32 -10.33
CA THR A 52 -8.13 14.13 -8.89
C THR A 52 -7.91 12.67 -8.55
N ILE A 53 -7.00 12.38 -7.61
CA ILE A 53 -6.79 11.03 -7.10
C ILE A 53 -6.99 11.03 -5.60
N THR A 54 -7.84 10.13 -5.10
CA THR A 54 -8.05 9.89 -3.68
C THR A 54 -7.45 8.52 -3.33
N PRO A 55 -6.29 8.48 -2.64
CA PRO A 55 -5.71 7.22 -2.19
C PRO A 55 -6.69 6.50 -1.27
N THR A 56 -6.90 5.21 -1.52
CA THR A 56 -7.85 4.39 -0.76
C THR A 56 -7.26 3.00 -0.49
N VAL A 57 -7.46 2.49 0.73
CA VAL A 57 -7.22 1.09 1.09
C VAL A 57 -8.52 0.51 1.66
N SER A 58 -8.81 -0.75 1.32
CA SER A 58 -9.99 -1.45 1.80
C SER A 58 -9.60 -2.84 2.29
N THR A 59 -10.17 -3.26 3.41
CA THR A 59 -9.98 -4.62 3.93
C THR A 59 -11.25 -5.13 4.60
N GLN A 60 -11.34 -6.45 4.74
CA GLN A 60 -12.31 -7.11 5.59
C GLN A 60 -11.63 -7.49 6.91
N THR A 61 -12.25 -7.12 8.02
CA THR A 61 -11.70 -7.37 9.36
C THR A 61 -12.83 -7.53 10.36
N THR A 62 -12.51 -7.82 11.62
CA THR A 62 -13.49 -8.03 12.68
C THR A 62 -13.52 -6.85 13.64
N ILE A 63 -14.72 -6.54 14.14
CA ILE A 63 -14.90 -5.55 15.20
C ILE A 63 -14.26 -6.09 16.47
N VAL A 64 -13.42 -5.29 17.09
CA VAL A 64 -12.74 -5.59 18.35
C VAL A 64 -12.90 -4.44 19.33
N PRO A 65 -12.74 -4.66 20.64
CA PRO A 65 -12.55 -3.54 21.58
C PRO A 65 -11.38 -2.68 21.14
N ALA A 66 -11.55 -1.36 21.23
CA ALA A 66 -10.47 -0.42 20.95
C ALA A 66 -9.33 -0.63 21.95
N VAL A 67 -8.10 -0.50 21.47
CA VAL A 67 -6.90 -0.45 22.33
C VAL A 67 -6.38 0.98 22.38
N PRO A 68 -5.60 1.37 23.41
CA PRO A 68 -5.04 2.70 23.48
C PRO A 68 -4.31 3.09 22.20
N PHE A 69 -4.35 4.38 21.85
CA PHE A 69 -3.73 4.90 20.63
C PHE A 69 -2.82 6.07 20.94
N ILE A 70 -1.88 6.33 20.04
CA ILE A 70 -0.90 7.39 20.20
C ILE A 70 -1.34 8.69 19.53
N ILE A 71 -0.91 9.81 20.10
CA ILE A 71 -0.91 11.11 19.44
C ILE A 71 0.54 11.52 19.25
N SER A 72 0.91 11.80 18.00
CA SER A 72 2.28 12.13 17.61
C SER A 72 2.47 13.62 17.36
N SER A 73 3.72 14.07 17.49
CA SER A 73 4.14 15.39 17.05
C SER A 73 3.99 15.52 15.52
N PRO A 74 3.40 16.63 15.05
CA PRO A 74 3.14 16.87 13.63
C PRO A 74 4.31 17.59 12.94
N GLU A 75 5.42 17.83 13.64
CA GLU A 75 6.66 18.41 13.12
C GLU A 75 7.75 18.34 14.20
N ASN A 76 8.99 18.67 13.82
CA ASN A 76 10.08 18.87 14.76
C ASN A 76 9.82 20.13 15.60
N GLY A 77 9.86 20.03 16.92
CA GLY A 77 9.62 21.20 17.76
C GLY A 77 9.65 20.94 19.25
N ILE A 78 9.33 21.98 20.02
CA ILE A 78 9.19 21.86 21.47
C ILE A 78 7.76 21.44 21.80
N PHE A 79 7.62 20.29 22.45
CA PHE A 79 6.34 19.81 22.96
C PHE A 79 6.00 20.50 24.29
N ASN A 80 4.79 21.04 24.39
CA ASN A 80 4.23 21.56 25.62
C ASN A 80 2.91 20.87 25.93
N THR A 81 2.83 20.18 27.06
CA THR A 81 1.58 19.52 27.48
C THR A 81 0.56 20.54 27.98
N ALA A 82 -0.72 20.27 27.72
CA ALA A 82 -1.85 21.00 28.29
C ALA A 82 -2.73 20.12 29.19
N VAL A 83 -2.37 18.85 29.36
CA VAL A 83 -3.12 17.85 30.14
C VAL A 83 -2.19 17.05 31.06
N GLU A 84 -2.79 16.38 32.04
CA GLU A 84 -2.10 15.54 33.00
C GLU A 84 -2.36 14.04 32.77
N LEU A 85 -1.51 13.19 33.37
CA LEU A 85 -1.72 11.74 33.39
C LEU A 85 -3.04 11.41 34.11
N GLU A 86 -3.77 10.41 33.62
CA GLU A 86 -5.10 9.99 34.09
C GLU A 86 -6.22 11.02 33.89
N GLU A 87 -5.94 12.15 33.23
CA GLU A 87 -6.97 13.15 32.92
C GLU A 87 -7.98 12.61 31.89
N LYS A 88 -9.27 12.89 32.14
CA LYS A 88 -10.34 12.65 31.17
C LYS A 88 -10.43 13.80 30.20
N ILE A 89 -10.43 13.48 28.91
CA ILE A 89 -10.46 14.46 27.82
C ILE A 89 -11.69 14.27 26.93
N THR A 90 -12.06 15.33 26.23
CA THR A 90 -13.16 15.33 25.26
C THR A 90 -12.64 15.44 23.82
N ALA A 91 -13.44 14.99 22.85
CA ALA A 91 -13.14 15.16 21.44
C ALA A 91 -12.92 16.65 21.09
N GLY A 92 -11.82 16.95 20.41
CA GLY A 92 -11.39 18.30 20.05
C GLY A 92 -10.64 19.05 21.15
N GLN A 93 -10.55 18.51 22.38
CA GLN A 93 -9.76 19.12 23.46
C GLN A 93 -8.27 19.14 23.08
N ILE A 94 -7.63 20.27 23.36
CA ILE A 94 -6.19 20.46 23.15
C ILE A 94 -5.44 19.66 24.22
N ILE A 95 -4.60 18.72 23.80
CA ILE A 95 -3.74 17.93 24.69
C ILE A 95 -2.38 18.59 24.92
N GLY A 96 -1.99 19.48 24.01
CA GLY A 96 -0.67 20.11 24.01
C GLY A 96 -0.40 20.82 22.70
N THR A 97 0.82 21.35 22.57
CA THR A 97 1.28 22.04 21.36
C THR A 97 2.69 21.62 20.99
N VAL A 98 3.01 21.67 19.69
CA VAL A 98 4.37 21.56 19.16
C VAL A 98 4.63 22.80 18.31
N ASN A 99 5.60 23.64 18.68
CA ASN A 99 5.85 24.95 18.07
C ASN A 99 4.58 25.83 17.89
N GLY A 100 3.63 25.73 18.83
CA GLY A 100 2.37 26.47 18.77
C GLY A 100 1.28 25.83 17.88
N LYS A 101 1.56 24.72 17.19
CA LYS A 101 0.52 23.91 16.53
C LYS A 101 -0.19 23.05 17.56
N GLU A 102 -1.52 23.18 17.64
CA GLU A 102 -2.36 22.44 18.57
C GLU A 102 -2.42 20.95 18.23
N LEU A 103 -2.24 20.11 19.25
CA LEU A 103 -2.56 18.69 19.21
C LEU A 103 -3.91 18.50 19.88
N LYS A 104 -4.85 17.84 19.20
CA LYS A 104 -6.21 17.64 19.69
C LYS A 104 -6.53 16.16 19.81
N SER A 105 -7.29 15.81 20.85
CA SER A 105 -7.85 14.46 20.92
C SER A 105 -8.93 14.30 19.85
N PRO A 106 -8.93 13.22 19.05
CA PRO A 106 -10.00 12.99 18.09
C PRO A 106 -11.28 12.46 18.75
N VAL A 107 -11.21 11.95 19.97
CA VAL A 107 -12.31 11.29 20.68
C VAL A 107 -12.30 11.64 22.17
N ASP A 108 -13.41 11.36 22.85
CA ASP A 108 -13.44 11.34 24.31
C ASP A 108 -12.55 10.19 24.82
N GLY A 109 -11.83 10.37 25.93
CA GLY A 109 -10.95 9.34 26.44
C GLY A 109 -10.25 9.71 27.74
N THR A 110 -9.22 8.93 28.09
CA THR A 110 -8.36 9.18 29.25
C THR A 110 -6.89 9.16 28.82
N ILE A 111 -6.09 10.10 29.30
CA ILE A 111 -4.64 10.11 29.08
C ILE A 111 -4.00 8.99 29.93
N THR A 112 -3.33 8.02 29.29
CA THR A 112 -2.60 6.95 30.01
C THR A 112 -1.09 7.11 29.97
N SER A 113 -0.58 8.01 29.12
CA SER A 113 0.83 8.39 29.09
C SER A 113 0.98 9.75 28.42
N ILE A 114 1.96 10.54 28.85
CA ILE A 114 2.28 11.83 28.25
C ILE A 114 3.77 12.11 28.35
N ALA A 115 4.36 12.60 27.27
CA ALA A 115 5.75 13.02 27.22
C ALA A 115 5.97 14.24 28.13
N PRO A 116 7.18 14.43 28.67
CA PRO A 116 7.49 15.60 29.47
C PRO A 116 7.35 16.90 28.66
N SER A 117 6.88 17.95 29.32
CA SER A 117 6.77 19.27 28.71
C SER A 117 8.15 19.91 28.53
N ASN A 118 8.26 20.79 27.54
CA ASN A 118 9.48 21.50 27.13
C ASN A 118 10.58 20.59 26.54
N GLU A 119 10.23 19.39 26.09
CA GLU A 119 11.15 18.51 25.37
C GLU A 119 11.15 18.81 23.86
N SER A 120 12.33 18.70 23.26
CA SER A 120 12.49 18.75 21.82
C SER A 120 12.15 17.38 21.24
N VAL A 121 11.09 17.32 20.44
CA VAL A 121 10.61 16.09 19.81
C VAL A 121 10.79 16.18 18.29
N PRO A 122 11.21 15.11 17.61
CA PRO A 122 11.19 15.05 16.15
C PRO A 122 9.75 14.95 15.62
N SER A 123 9.56 15.06 14.31
CA SER A 123 8.32 14.69 13.62
C SER A 123 7.92 13.24 13.89
N ASN A 124 6.62 12.97 13.96
CA ASN A 124 6.03 11.65 14.21
C ASN A 124 6.44 11.00 15.54
N TYR A 125 7.01 11.78 16.45
CA TYR A 125 7.36 11.34 17.79
C TYR A 125 6.08 11.18 18.63
N PRO A 126 5.82 10.01 19.22
CA PRO A 126 4.66 9.82 20.08
C PRO A 126 4.77 10.67 21.36
N VAL A 127 3.79 11.53 21.62
CA VAL A 127 3.80 12.45 22.78
C VAL A 127 2.70 12.17 23.80
N ALA A 128 1.68 11.40 23.44
CA ALA A 128 0.64 10.98 24.39
C ALA A 128 0.02 9.64 23.98
N ILE A 129 -0.53 8.92 24.97
CA ILE A 129 -1.40 7.77 24.77
C ILE A 129 -2.78 8.10 25.31
N VAL A 130 -3.81 7.84 24.50
CA VAL A 130 -5.21 8.00 24.87
C VAL A 130 -5.89 6.64 24.90
N HIS A 131 -6.54 6.34 26.03
CA HIS A 131 -7.45 5.21 26.16
C HIS A 131 -8.87 5.64 25.77
N TYR A 132 -9.38 5.08 24.68
CA TYR A 132 -10.77 5.21 24.25
C TYR A 132 -11.56 3.96 24.64
N THR A 133 -12.67 4.14 25.36
CA THR A 133 -13.58 3.03 25.67
C THR A 133 -14.60 2.88 24.54
N GLY A 134 -14.38 1.94 23.64
CA GLY A 134 -15.30 1.67 22.53
C GLY A 134 -14.85 0.51 21.65
N PHE A 135 -15.32 0.50 20.42
CA PHE A 135 -14.96 -0.52 19.42
C PHE A 135 -14.12 0.09 18.29
N ALA A 136 -13.38 -0.77 17.60
CA ALA A 136 -12.56 -0.39 16.46
C ALA A 136 -12.44 -1.52 15.42
N LEU A 137 -11.92 -1.16 14.24
CA LEU A 137 -11.45 -2.07 13.19
C LEU A 137 -9.95 -1.81 12.96
N ASN A 138 -9.14 -2.87 12.96
CA ASN A 138 -7.71 -2.77 12.68
C ASN A 138 -7.42 -3.08 11.21
N VAL A 139 -6.55 -2.28 10.60
CA VAL A 139 -6.18 -2.35 9.19
C VAL A 139 -4.67 -2.34 9.04
N GLU A 140 -4.12 -3.39 8.43
CA GLU A 140 -2.74 -3.38 7.95
C GLU A 140 -2.61 -2.42 6.76
N ALA A 141 -1.73 -1.44 6.88
CA ALA A 141 -1.67 -0.28 6.02
C ALA A 141 -0.24 0.16 5.65
N ASP A 142 0.80 -0.64 5.88
CA ASP A 142 2.20 -0.29 5.55
C ASP A 142 2.37 0.25 4.13
N ASN A 143 1.93 -0.54 3.15
CA ASN A 143 2.03 -0.16 1.74
C ASN A 143 1.20 1.08 1.43
N PHE A 144 0.06 1.24 2.10
CA PHE A 144 -0.79 2.42 1.92
C PHE A 144 -0.11 3.67 2.48
N LEU A 145 0.33 3.63 3.74
CA LEU A 145 1.01 4.73 4.43
C LEU A 145 2.30 5.17 3.74
N SER A 146 3.09 4.21 3.22
CA SER A 146 4.33 4.53 2.48
C SER A 146 4.12 5.34 1.19
N THR A 147 2.88 5.41 0.69
CA THR A 147 2.51 6.18 -0.50
C THR A 147 1.84 7.51 -0.17
N LEU A 148 1.73 7.87 1.10
CA LEU A 148 1.06 9.10 1.52
C LEU A 148 2.09 10.15 1.99
N PRO A 149 1.74 11.44 1.91
CA PRO A 149 2.42 12.48 2.66
C PRO A 149 2.46 12.15 4.17
N GLU A 150 3.49 12.64 4.84
CA GLU A 150 3.73 12.46 6.28
C GLU A 150 2.57 12.90 7.18
N TYR A 151 1.67 13.77 6.70
CA TYR A 151 0.48 14.26 7.43
C TYR A 151 -0.82 14.12 6.64
N ALA A 152 -0.94 13.06 5.83
CA ALA A 152 -2.18 12.81 5.13
C ALA A 152 -3.34 12.64 6.12
N GLU A 153 -4.38 13.45 5.98
CA GLU A 153 -5.61 13.26 6.75
C GLU A 153 -6.29 11.99 6.29
N LEU A 154 -6.61 11.11 7.24
CA LEU A 154 -7.28 9.84 6.98
C LEU A 154 -8.74 9.91 7.45
N LYS A 155 -9.64 9.44 6.59
CA LYS A 155 -11.05 9.24 6.89
C LYS A 155 -11.40 7.81 6.59
N ALA A 156 -12.26 7.20 7.40
CA ALA A 156 -12.68 5.83 7.18
C ALA A 156 -14.20 5.69 7.26
N LYS A 157 -14.71 4.75 6.48
CA LYS A 157 -16.08 4.26 6.56
C LYS A 157 -16.06 2.75 6.73
N PHE A 158 -17.10 2.20 7.34
CA PHE A 158 -17.25 0.76 7.45
C PHE A 158 -18.67 0.28 7.19
N GLN A 159 -18.78 -1.01 6.86
CA GLN A 159 -20.03 -1.74 6.66
C GLN A 159 -19.92 -3.07 7.40
N VAL A 160 -20.79 -3.31 8.37
CA VAL A 160 -20.93 -4.63 9.00
C VAL A 160 -21.63 -5.57 8.02
N TYR A 161 -21.12 -6.79 7.88
CA TYR A 161 -21.73 -7.82 7.06
C TYR A 161 -23.15 -8.13 7.57
N ASP A 162 -24.14 -8.07 6.66
CA ASP A 162 -25.58 -8.18 6.98
C ASP A 162 -26.04 -7.26 8.14
N GLY A 163 -25.39 -6.11 8.32
CA GLY A 163 -25.60 -5.22 9.48
C GLY A 163 -25.52 -3.73 9.14
N VAL A 164 -25.14 -2.94 10.14
CA VAL A 164 -25.07 -1.47 10.05
C VAL A 164 -24.02 -1.01 9.03
N GLY A 165 -24.37 0.01 8.24
CA GLY A 165 -23.46 0.69 7.32
C GLY A 165 -24.13 1.15 6.03
N PRO A 166 -23.41 1.91 5.18
CA PRO A 166 -22.05 2.41 5.42
C PRO A 166 -22.05 3.54 6.47
N THR A 167 -21.14 3.45 7.44
CA THR A 167 -21.07 4.38 8.60
C THR A 167 -19.69 5.02 8.67
N ASP A 168 -19.63 6.31 9.03
CA ASP A 168 -18.37 7.02 9.27
C ASP A 168 -17.69 6.55 10.56
N MET A 169 -16.36 6.42 10.49
CA MET A 169 -15.51 6.25 11.67
C MET A 169 -15.28 7.61 12.33
N ILE A 170 -15.16 7.62 13.66
CA ILE A 170 -14.90 8.86 14.40
C ILE A 170 -13.44 9.30 14.30
N ALA A 171 -12.52 8.35 14.10
CA ALA A 171 -11.10 8.62 13.94
C ALA A 171 -10.38 7.45 13.26
N VAL A 172 -9.24 7.75 12.64
CA VAL A 172 -8.24 6.76 12.21
C VAL A 172 -6.95 7.11 12.94
N VAL A 173 -6.45 6.19 13.77
CA VAL A 173 -5.35 6.44 14.70
C VAL A 173 -4.31 5.32 14.65
N SER A 174 -3.11 5.60 15.13
CA SER A 174 -2.07 4.58 15.31
C SER A 174 -2.22 3.95 16.70
N PRO A 175 -2.46 2.63 16.80
CA PRO A 175 -2.55 1.96 18.10
C PRO A 175 -1.21 2.00 18.83
N ALA A 176 -1.25 2.08 20.15
CA ALA A 176 -0.08 1.89 20.99
C ALA A 176 0.31 0.40 21.01
N ALA A 177 1.60 0.12 20.97
CA ALA A 177 2.14 -1.19 21.30
C ALA A 177 1.98 -1.44 22.81
N ASP A 178 1.89 -2.71 23.21
CA ASP A 178 1.68 -3.09 24.62
C ASP A 178 2.60 -2.32 25.57
N GLU A 179 1.99 -1.75 26.62
CA GLU A 179 2.66 -0.92 27.60
C GLU A 179 3.73 -1.72 28.36
N ASN A 180 4.98 -1.62 27.92
CA ASN A 180 6.12 -1.93 28.77
C ASN A 180 6.61 -0.62 29.37
N ALA A 181 6.53 -0.50 30.70
CA ALA A 181 6.96 0.66 31.48
C ALA A 181 8.44 1.10 31.26
N PHE A 182 9.20 0.34 30.48
CA PHE A 182 10.61 0.56 30.20
C PHE A 182 10.89 1.12 28.78
N THR A 183 9.91 1.12 27.87
CA THR A 183 10.15 1.43 26.43
C THR A 183 9.55 2.74 25.94
N GLY A 184 8.94 3.54 26.82
CA GLY A 184 8.29 4.79 26.42
C GLY A 184 7.02 4.57 25.59
N ILE A 185 6.56 5.61 24.90
CA ILE A 185 5.37 5.56 24.04
C ILE A 185 5.79 4.98 22.68
N VAL A 186 5.27 3.81 22.33
CA VAL A 186 5.64 3.09 21.08
C VAL A 186 4.38 2.81 20.25
N PRO A 187 4.33 3.18 18.96
CA PRO A 187 3.25 2.77 18.06
C PRO A 187 3.39 1.30 17.64
N GLN A 188 2.28 0.66 17.27
CA GLN A 188 2.34 -0.52 16.42
C GLN A 188 2.58 -0.06 14.98
N GLU A 189 3.71 -0.45 14.40
CA GLU A 189 4.03 -0.12 13.00
C GLU A 189 3.06 -0.83 12.05
N GLY A 190 2.70 -0.13 10.97
CA GLY A 190 1.91 -0.69 9.88
C GLY A 190 0.44 -0.95 10.15
N ILE A 191 -0.06 -0.66 11.35
CA ILE A 191 -1.46 -0.88 11.71
C ILE A 191 -2.15 0.46 11.94
N LEU A 192 -3.33 0.62 11.35
CA LEU A 192 -4.26 1.70 11.66
C LEU A 192 -5.46 1.13 12.40
N GLN A 193 -5.86 1.82 13.48
CA GLN A 193 -7.08 1.53 14.22
C GLN A 193 -8.14 2.56 13.84
N CYS A 194 -9.26 2.09 13.28
CA CYS A 194 -10.41 2.90 12.92
C CYS A 194 -11.44 2.85 14.04
N LEU A 195 -11.61 3.95 14.76
CA LEU A 195 -12.49 4.03 15.93
C LEU A 195 -13.97 4.15 15.51
N ILE A 196 -14.84 3.37 16.15
CA ILE A 196 -16.28 3.39 15.95
C ILE A 196 -16.93 4.20 17.07
N SER A 197 -17.87 5.10 16.74
CA SER A 197 -18.65 5.84 17.74
C SER A 197 -19.37 4.91 18.71
N GLN A 198 -19.36 5.25 20.00
CA GLN A 198 -20.12 4.55 21.05
C GLN A 198 -21.64 4.53 20.78
N THR A 199 -22.14 5.42 19.92
CA THR A 199 -23.56 5.47 19.55
C THR A 199 -23.97 4.47 18.47
N VAL A 200 -23.00 3.77 17.85
CA VAL A 200 -23.28 2.81 16.78
C VAL A 200 -23.42 1.42 17.39
N ASP A 201 -24.54 0.75 17.13
CA ASP A 201 -24.81 -0.59 17.64
C ASP A 201 -23.99 -1.64 16.88
N VAL A 202 -22.88 -2.05 17.49
CA VAL A 202 -21.99 -3.10 17.00
C VAL A 202 -21.55 -4.01 18.15
N LYS A 203 -21.08 -5.20 17.80
CA LYS A 203 -20.58 -6.20 18.75
C LYS A 203 -19.22 -6.70 18.30
N SER A 204 -18.36 -6.95 19.30
CA SER A 204 -17.08 -7.63 19.08
C SER A 204 -17.30 -8.97 18.35
N GLY A 205 -16.42 -9.26 17.38
CA GLY A 205 -16.45 -10.46 16.56
C GLY A 205 -17.29 -10.34 15.27
N GLN A 206 -18.06 -9.26 15.07
CA GLN A 206 -18.75 -9.04 13.80
C GLN A 206 -17.75 -8.76 12.68
N SER A 207 -17.97 -9.36 11.51
CA SER A 207 -17.19 -9.08 10.30
C SER A 207 -17.65 -7.77 9.66
N ALA A 208 -16.71 -6.94 9.25
CA ALA A 208 -16.98 -5.68 8.58
C ALA A 208 -15.96 -5.41 7.46
N THR A 209 -16.43 -4.73 6.42
CA THR A 209 -15.55 -4.10 5.42
C THR A 209 -15.25 -2.68 5.87
N VAL A 210 -13.98 -2.30 5.89
CA VAL A 210 -13.52 -0.94 6.18
C VAL A 210 -12.79 -0.37 4.98
N VAL A 211 -13.07 0.90 4.69
CA VAL A 211 -12.45 1.67 3.61
C VAL A 211 -11.83 2.91 4.23
N ILE A 212 -10.50 3.04 4.13
CA ILE A 212 -9.74 4.22 4.55
C ILE A 212 -9.37 5.02 3.31
N THR A 213 -9.63 6.32 3.37
CA THR A 213 -9.34 7.30 2.32
C THR A 213 -8.41 8.37 2.87
N ALA A 214 -7.37 8.71 2.10
CA ALA A 214 -6.50 9.83 2.41
C ALA A 214 -6.95 11.11 1.68
N THR A 215 -6.33 12.26 2.01
CA THR A 215 -6.59 13.53 1.34
C THR A 215 -6.52 13.42 -0.19
N THR A 216 -7.58 13.88 -0.87
CA THR A 216 -7.64 13.94 -2.33
C THR A 216 -6.59 14.91 -2.86
N ARG A 217 -5.79 14.44 -3.81
CA ARG A 217 -4.90 15.31 -4.57
C ARG A 217 -5.58 15.79 -5.82
N ASN A 218 -5.54 17.11 -5.99
CA ASN A 218 -6.08 17.79 -7.16
C ASN A 218 -4.97 18.08 -8.15
N ASP A 219 -5.36 18.26 -9.42
CA ASP A 219 -4.47 18.69 -10.49
C ASP A 219 -3.28 17.74 -10.75
N VAL A 220 -3.53 16.43 -10.72
CA VAL A 220 -2.54 15.40 -11.04
C VAL A 220 -2.76 14.83 -12.44
N LEU A 221 -1.67 14.43 -13.11
CA LEU A 221 -1.73 13.74 -14.39
C LEU A 221 -2.24 12.31 -14.18
N ILE A 222 -3.33 11.96 -14.85
CA ILE A 222 -3.93 10.62 -14.80
C ILE A 222 -3.51 9.86 -16.04
N LEU A 223 -2.87 8.72 -15.81
CA LEU A 223 -2.48 7.78 -16.85
C LEU A 223 -2.97 6.37 -16.47
N PRO A 224 -3.44 5.57 -17.45
CA PRO A 224 -3.66 4.14 -17.23
C PRO A 224 -2.35 3.45 -16.85
N LEU A 225 -2.39 2.51 -15.90
CA LEU A 225 -1.19 1.78 -15.47
C LEU A 225 -0.50 1.05 -16.63
N SER A 226 -1.24 0.64 -17.66
CA SER A 226 -0.72 -0.08 -18.83
C SER A 226 0.27 0.72 -19.67
N VAL A 227 0.33 2.05 -19.54
CA VAL A 227 1.24 2.89 -20.34
C VAL A 227 2.52 3.27 -19.61
N ILE A 228 2.72 2.73 -18.41
CA ILE A 228 3.83 3.06 -17.53
C ILE A 228 4.70 1.82 -17.35
N ALA A 229 5.96 1.90 -17.76
CA ALA A 229 6.97 0.91 -17.41
C ALA A 229 7.71 1.39 -16.15
N GLY A 230 7.59 0.67 -15.03
CA GLY A 230 8.22 1.14 -13.79
C GLY A 230 7.93 0.31 -12.55
N ARG A 231 8.38 0.84 -11.41
CA ARG A 231 8.15 0.30 -10.07
C ARG A 231 7.61 1.42 -9.16
N GLN A 232 7.24 1.10 -7.92
CA GLN A 232 6.76 2.11 -6.96
C GLN A 232 7.70 3.34 -6.93
N GLY A 233 7.13 4.54 -6.97
CA GLY A 233 7.85 5.81 -6.94
C GLY A 233 8.31 6.35 -8.30
N THR A 234 8.60 5.49 -9.30
CA THR A 234 9.18 5.96 -10.58
C THR A 234 8.78 5.09 -11.77
N GLY A 235 8.50 5.74 -12.91
CA GLY A 235 8.22 5.07 -14.16
C GLY A 235 8.78 5.82 -15.37
N LEU A 236 8.67 5.16 -16.51
CA LEU A 236 8.97 5.70 -17.83
C LEU A 236 7.70 5.61 -18.68
N VAL A 237 7.45 6.68 -19.42
CA VAL A 237 6.38 6.75 -20.42
C VAL A 237 6.97 7.22 -21.73
N THR A 238 6.43 6.72 -22.85
CA THR A 238 6.78 7.24 -24.17
C THR A 238 5.80 8.35 -24.53
N VAL A 239 6.27 9.59 -24.55
CA VAL A 239 5.48 10.76 -24.97
C VAL A 239 5.58 10.91 -26.48
N ILE A 240 4.45 11.08 -27.14
CA ILE A 240 4.39 11.41 -28.56
C ILE A 240 4.22 12.91 -28.69
N THR A 241 5.20 13.58 -29.28
CA THR A 241 5.16 15.05 -29.48
C THR A 241 4.18 15.41 -30.60
N PRO A 242 3.75 16.68 -30.72
CA PRO A 242 2.91 17.13 -31.84
C PRO A 242 3.51 16.84 -33.22
N ASN A 243 4.83 16.69 -33.31
CA ASN A 243 5.56 16.39 -34.54
C ASN A 243 5.68 14.87 -34.80
N GLY A 244 5.09 14.03 -33.95
CA GLY A 244 5.12 12.56 -34.05
C GLY A 244 6.40 11.91 -33.49
N GLU A 245 7.28 12.68 -32.88
CA GLU A 245 8.49 12.16 -32.25
C GLU A 245 8.16 11.41 -30.96
N ARG A 246 8.87 10.32 -30.69
CA ARG A 246 8.72 9.51 -29.48
C ARG A 246 9.84 9.85 -28.50
N VAL A 247 9.47 10.35 -27.33
CA VAL A 247 10.41 10.76 -26.28
C VAL A 247 10.11 9.96 -25.02
N GLU A 248 11.07 9.14 -24.61
CA GLU A 248 11.00 8.48 -23.30
C GLU A 248 11.15 9.53 -22.21
N THR A 249 10.15 9.60 -21.33
CA THR A 249 10.05 10.60 -20.27
C THR A 249 9.93 9.89 -18.93
N LYS A 250 10.82 10.25 -18.00
CA LYS A 250 10.75 9.80 -16.62
C LYS A 250 9.60 10.51 -15.90
N VAL A 251 8.79 9.72 -15.23
CA VAL A 251 7.68 10.18 -14.38
C VAL A 251 7.87 9.71 -12.95
N THR A 252 7.45 10.53 -12.01
CA THR A 252 7.30 10.12 -10.61
C THR A 252 5.92 9.48 -10.46
N LEU A 253 5.89 8.27 -9.92
CA LEU A 253 4.66 7.50 -9.71
C LEU A 253 4.29 7.51 -8.24
N GLY A 254 2.99 7.55 -8.01
CA GLY A 254 2.44 7.61 -6.67
C GLY A 254 1.80 8.97 -6.42
N VAL A 255 1.32 9.06 -5.20
CA VAL A 255 0.70 10.25 -4.65
C VAL A 255 1.77 10.79 -3.72
#